data_AF-A0A060YIK3-F1
#
_entry.id   AF-A0A060YIK3-F1
#
_cell.length_a   1.000
_cell.length_b   1.000
_cell.length_c   1.000
_cell.angle_alpha   90.00
_cell.angle_beta   90.00
_cell.angle_gamma   90.00
#
_symmetry.space_group_name_H-M   'P 1'
#
loop_
_entity.id
_entity.type
_entity.pdbx_description
1 polymer ?
#
loop_
_entity_poly.entity_id
_entity_poly.type
_entity_poly.pdbx_seq_one_letter_code
_entity_poly.pdbx_strand_id
1 'polypeptide(L)'
;MLENIFLPLFEATVNPQKHKELHVFLKYVTGFDSVDDESKHSDHMFSYKSPKPEQWTADENPPYSYYLFHMYANIMVLNNLRKERGLSTFQFRPHCGEAGSITHLVSAFLTADNISHGLNLKKVL
;
A
#
# COMPACT_ATOMS: atom_id res chain seq x y z
N MET A 1 12.61 0.46 -1.06
CA MET A 1 11.44 0.31 -1.95
C MET A 1 10.45 1.45 -1.80
N LEU A 2 9.90 1.71 -0.60
CA LEU A 2 8.86 2.75 -0.39
C LEU A 2 9.27 4.14 -0.90
N GLU A 3 10.52 4.55 -0.67
CA GLU A 3 11.04 5.83 -1.18
C GLU A 3 10.96 5.93 -2.71
N ASN A 4 11.23 4.85 -3.44
CA ASN A 4 11.17 4.84 -4.91
C ASN A 4 9.75 5.05 -5.44
N ILE A 5 8.73 4.73 -4.63
CA ILE A 5 7.32 4.96 -4.98
C ILE A 5 6.91 6.35 -4.50
N PHE A 6 7.07 6.63 -3.21
CA PHE A 6 6.41 7.78 -2.59
C PHE A 6 7.19 9.09 -2.71
N LEU A 7 8.53 9.06 -2.70
CA LEU A 7 9.32 10.29 -2.78
C LEU A 7 9.02 11.08 -4.07
N PRO A 8 9.03 10.47 -5.28
CA PRO A 8 8.69 11.20 -6.51
C PRO A 8 7.25 11.75 -6.50
N LEU A 9 6.31 11.05 -5.86
CA LEU A 9 4.92 11.47 -5.77
C LEU A 9 4.73 12.66 -4.82
N PHE A 10 5.47 12.67 -3.70
CA PHE A 10 5.54 13.81 -2.81
C PHE A 10 6.18 15.01 -3.52
N GLU A 11 7.30 14.84 -4.20
CA GLU A 11 7.96 15.91 -4.95
C GLU A 11 7.04 16.51 -6.03
N ALA A 12 6.36 15.66 -6.81
CA ALA A 12 5.41 16.11 -7.82
C ALA A 12 4.14 16.74 -7.23
N THR A 13 3.77 16.39 -6.00
CA THR A 13 2.68 17.04 -5.26
C THR A 13 3.12 18.40 -4.73
N VAL A 14 4.34 18.51 -4.20
CA VAL A 14 4.90 19.75 -3.63
C VAL A 14 5.22 20.77 -4.72
N ASN A 15 5.82 20.33 -5.83
CA ASN A 15 6.21 21.18 -6.95
C ASN A 15 5.77 20.61 -8.31
N PRO A 16 4.47 20.70 -8.66
CA PRO A 16 3.94 20.21 -9.94
C PRO A 16 4.65 20.77 -11.18
N GLN A 17 5.20 21.99 -11.10
CA GLN A 17 5.84 22.65 -12.24
C GLN A 17 7.22 22.08 -12.55
N LYS A 18 7.92 21.54 -11.55
CA LYS A 18 9.20 20.83 -11.74
C LYS A 18 9.00 19.38 -12.21
N HIS A 19 7.81 18.81 -11.99
CA HIS A 19 7.47 17.42 -12.30
C HIS A 19 6.21 17.33 -13.18
N LYS A 20 6.16 18.09 -14.28
CA LYS A 20 4.94 18.28 -15.09
C LYS A 20 4.34 16.98 -15.62
N GLU A 21 5.16 16.13 -16.22
CA GLU A 21 4.72 14.87 -16.83
C GLU A 21 4.09 13.95 -15.77
N LEU A 22 4.80 13.75 -14.65
CA LEU A 22 4.30 12.97 -13.52
C LEU A 22 3.03 13.59 -12.93
N HIS A 23 2.99 14.92 -12.73
CA HIS A 23 1.80 15.59 -12.22
C HIS A 23 0.57 15.38 -13.12
N VAL A 24 0.73 15.49 -14.44
CA VAL A 24 -0.36 15.24 -15.40
C VAL A 24 -0.78 13.77 -15.36
N PHE A 25 0.17 12.84 -15.35
CA PHE A 25 -0.10 11.41 -15.21
C PHE A 25 -0.93 11.09 -13.96
N LEU A 26 -0.58 11.68 -12.82
CA LEU A 26 -1.29 11.47 -11.55
C LEU A 26 -2.73 12.00 -11.51
N LYS A 27 -3.17 12.77 -12.51
CA LYS A 27 -4.60 13.12 -12.66
C LYS A 27 -5.43 11.93 -13.16
N TYR A 28 -4.80 10.96 -13.82
CA TYR A 28 -5.45 9.77 -14.36
C TYR A 28 -5.30 8.54 -13.46
N VAL A 29 -4.35 8.58 -12.51
CA VAL A 29 -4.18 7.52 -11.52
C VAL A 29 -5.27 7.64 -10.45
N THR A 30 -5.99 6.54 -10.22
CA THR A 30 -7.12 6.48 -9.28
C THR A 30 -6.79 5.73 -7.99
N GLY A 31 -5.76 4.89 -7.98
CA GLY A 31 -5.41 4.10 -6.81
C GLY A 31 -4.16 3.26 -6.97
N PHE A 32 -3.77 2.65 -5.85
CA PHE A 32 -2.69 1.68 -5.74
C PHE A 32 -3.28 0.29 -5.53
N ASP A 33 -2.84 -0.65 -6.36
CA ASP A 33 -3.06 -2.07 -6.15
C ASP A 33 -1.70 -2.73 -5.87
N SER A 34 -1.55 -3.35 -4.70
CA SER A 34 -0.36 -4.12 -4.33
C SER A 34 -0.61 -5.59 -4.58
N VAL A 35 0.25 -6.22 -5.37
CA VAL A 35 0.18 -7.63 -5.77
C VAL A 35 1.34 -8.42 -5.20
N ASP A 36 1.09 -9.66 -4.77
CA ASP A 36 2.10 -10.69 -4.49
C ASP A 36 1.46 -12.09 -4.60
N ASP A 37 2.28 -13.14 -4.61
CA ASP A 37 1.82 -14.51 -4.50
C ASP A 37 1.34 -14.81 -3.07
N GLU A 38 0.05 -14.58 -2.82
CA GLU A 38 -0.60 -14.78 -1.51
C GLU A 38 -0.45 -16.20 -0.96
N SER A 39 -0.08 -17.20 -1.78
CA SER A 39 0.07 -18.59 -1.33
C SER A 39 1.36 -18.84 -0.55
N LYS A 40 2.37 -17.96 -0.70
CA LYS A 40 3.63 -18.07 0.04
C LYS A 40 3.40 -17.78 1.51
N HIS A 41 3.77 -18.73 2.36
CA HIS A 41 3.74 -18.51 3.80
C HIS A 41 4.82 -17.50 4.18
N SER A 42 4.42 -16.53 5.02
CA SER A 42 5.37 -15.68 5.74
C SER A 42 5.49 -16.24 7.15
N ASP A 43 6.70 -16.59 7.56
CA ASP A 43 6.97 -17.12 8.89
C ASP A 43 6.84 -16.05 9.99
N HIS A 44 6.81 -14.77 9.60
CA HIS A 44 6.79 -13.63 10.51
C HIS A 44 5.43 -12.94 10.54
N MET A 45 4.83 -12.82 11.74
CA MET A 45 3.66 -11.98 11.95
C MET A 45 4.07 -10.52 12.15
N PHE A 46 3.46 -9.61 11.38
CA PHE A 46 3.64 -8.18 11.59
C PHE A 46 3.17 -7.78 12.99
N SER A 47 4.03 -7.10 13.76
CA SER A 47 3.73 -6.66 15.11
C SER A 47 4.51 -5.39 15.46
N TYR A 48 4.29 -4.84 16.66
CA TYR A 48 5.06 -3.69 17.17
C TYR A 48 6.56 -3.99 17.34
N LYS A 49 6.97 -5.26 17.30
CA LYS A 49 8.39 -5.68 17.34
C LYS A 49 9.03 -5.77 15.96
N SER A 50 8.23 -5.69 14.90
CA SER A 50 8.76 -5.72 13.53
C SER A 50 9.69 -4.53 13.31
N PRO A 51 10.83 -4.71 12.62
CA PRO A 51 11.74 -3.62 12.33
C PRO A 51 11.05 -2.60 11.41
N LYS A 52 11.53 -1.35 11.42
CA LYS A 52 11.07 -0.33 10.46
C LYS A 52 11.55 -0.64 9.04
N PRO A 53 10.96 -0.05 7.98
CA PRO A 53 11.34 -0.35 6.60
C PRO A 53 12.82 -0.12 6.30
N GLU A 54 13.44 0.88 6.94
CA GLU A 54 14.85 1.21 6.77
C GLU A 54 15.77 0.22 7.51
N GLN A 55 15.22 -0.54 8.46
CA GLN A 55 15.91 -1.51 9.29
C GLN A 55 15.63 -2.96 8.86
N TRP A 56 14.76 -3.16 7.87
CA TRP A 56 14.51 -4.47 7.30
C TRP A 56 15.64 -4.84 6.34
N THR A 57 16.72 -5.41 6.89
CA THR A 57 17.91 -5.82 6.15
C THR A 57 18.03 -7.34 5.98
N ALA A 58 17.04 -8.11 6.48
CA ALA A 58 17.00 -9.55 6.27
C ALA A 58 16.64 -9.87 4.82
N ASP A 59 17.14 -11.00 4.30
CA ASP A 59 16.84 -11.48 2.95
C ASP A 59 15.39 -11.97 2.81
N GLU A 60 14.73 -12.23 3.93
CA GLU A 60 13.34 -12.67 3.99
C GLU A 60 12.39 -11.53 3.60
N ASN A 61 11.41 -11.86 2.75
CA ASN A 61 10.39 -10.90 2.34
C ASN A 61 9.50 -10.52 3.55
N PRO A 62 9.25 -9.23 3.82
CA PRO A 62 8.29 -8.82 4.83
C PRO A 62 6.92 -9.49 4.65
N PRO A 63 6.18 -9.74 5.74
CA PRO A 63 4.85 -10.32 5.63
C PRO A 63 3.91 -9.37 4.91
N TYR A 64 2.88 -9.92 4.25
CA TYR A 64 1.94 -9.13 3.45
C TYR A 64 1.29 -7.97 4.24
N SER A 65 0.95 -8.19 5.50
CA SER A 65 0.39 -7.14 6.39
C SER A 65 1.36 -5.98 6.64
N TYR A 66 2.66 -6.22 6.59
CA TYR A 66 3.69 -5.19 6.68
C TYR A 66 3.63 -4.27 5.45
N TYR A 67 3.52 -4.85 4.26
CA TYR A 67 3.35 -4.09 3.02
C TYR A 67 2.06 -3.27 3.06
N LEU A 68 0.93 -3.88 3.43
CA LEU A 68 -0.36 -3.16 3.51
C LEU A 68 -0.29 -1.96 4.44
N PHE A 69 0.27 -2.12 5.64
CA PHE A 69 0.39 -1.03 6.61
C PHE A 69 1.25 0.12 6.08
N HIS A 70 2.44 -0.17 5.56
CA HIS A 70 3.34 0.88 5.11
C HIS A 70 2.89 1.55 3.81
N MET A 71 2.23 0.82 2.91
CA MET A 71 1.58 1.40 1.73
C MET A 71 0.44 2.33 2.16
N TYR A 72 -0.46 1.86 3.03
CA TYR A 72 -1.55 2.67 3.57
C TYR A 72 -1.04 3.95 4.25
N ALA A 73 -0.05 3.85 5.13
CA ALA A 73 0.46 5.00 5.87
C ALA A 73 1.00 6.08 4.92
N ASN A 74 1.76 5.68 3.90
CA ASN A 74 2.29 6.61 2.91
C ASN A 74 1.20 7.20 2.00
N ILE A 75 0.26 6.37 1.52
CA ILE A 75 -0.88 6.82 0.70
C ILE A 75 -1.73 7.83 1.48
N MET A 76 -1.99 7.57 2.77
CA MET A 76 -2.78 8.45 3.63
C MET A 76 -2.12 9.82 3.79
N VAL A 77 -0.82 9.86 4.10
CA VAL A 77 -0.07 11.11 4.23
C VAL A 77 -0.03 11.87 2.90
N LEU A 78 0.25 11.17 1.80
CA LEU A 78 0.27 11.76 0.47
C LEU A 78 -1.11 12.31 0.07
N ASN A 79 -2.18 11.57 0.32
CA ASN A 79 -3.54 12.00 0.03
C ASN A 79 -3.95 13.23 0.83
N ASN A 80 -3.58 13.31 2.11
CA ASN A 80 -3.86 14.49 2.93
C ASN A 80 -3.20 15.74 2.33
N LEU A 81 -1.93 15.65 1.94
CA LEU A 81 -1.22 16.74 1.28
C LEU A 81 -1.84 17.11 -0.07
N ARG A 82 -2.18 16.10 -0.88
CA ARG A 82 -2.80 16.32 -2.20
C ARG A 82 -4.16 16.98 -2.07
N LYS A 83 -4.97 16.55 -1.10
CA LYS A 83 -6.29 17.11 -0.80
C LYS A 83 -6.21 18.56 -0.34
N GLU A 84 -5.27 18.89 0.57
CA GLU A 84 -5.04 20.27 1.01
C GLU A 84 -4.69 21.21 -0.16
N ARG A 85 -4.04 20.66 -1.20
CA ARG A 85 -3.66 21.38 -2.42
C ARG A 85 -4.68 21.30 -3.56
N GLY A 86 -5.86 20.72 -3.32
CA GLY A 86 -6.91 20.57 -4.34
C GLY A 86 -6.56 19.63 -5.49
N LEU A 87 -5.67 18.65 -5.26
CA LEU A 87 -5.25 17.65 -6.25
C LEU A 87 -6.03 16.34 -6.09
N SER A 88 -6.04 15.51 -7.15
CA SER A 88 -6.62 14.15 -7.12
C SER A 88 -5.96 13.29 -6.04
N THR A 89 -6.72 12.43 -5.37
CA THR A 89 -6.22 11.47 -4.37
C THR A 89 -6.30 10.04 -4.90
N PHE A 90 -5.67 9.11 -4.20
CA PHE A 90 -5.56 7.72 -4.61
C PHE A 90 -6.24 6.80 -3.62
N GLN A 91 -6.99 5.82 -4.11
CA GLN A 91 -7.52 4.75 -3.26
C GLN A 91 -6.47 3.66 -3.05
N PHE A 92 -6.53 2.97 -1.91
CA PHE A 92 -5.75 1.77 -1.68
C PHE A 92 -6.62 0.52 -1.88
N ARG A 93 -6.25 -0.29 -2.87
CA ARG A 93 -7.07 -1.38 -3.43
C ARG A 93 -6.24 -2.66 -3.62
N PRO A 94 -5.68 -3.23 -2.54
CA PRO A 94 -4.77 -4.35 -2.66
C PRO A 94 -5.43 -5.63 -3.19
N HIS A 95 -4.64 -6.37 -3.97
CA HIS A 95 -4.91 -7.76 -4.35
C HIS A 95 -4.85 -8.65 -3.12
N CYS A 96 -6.00 -8.87 -2.51
CA CYS A 96 -6.11 -9.52 -1.21
C CYS A 96 -7.27 -10.52 -1.13
N GLY A 97 -6.98 -11.66 -0.51
CA GLY A 97 -7.96 -12.67 -0.16
C GLY A 97 -8.20 -13.69 -1.27
N GLU A 98 -7.32 -13.80 -2.24
CA GLU A 98 -7.35 -14.90 -3.22
C GLU A 98 -6.91 -16.22 -2.58
N ALA A 99 -5.77 -16.17 -1.87
CA ALA A 99 -5.15 -17.28 -1.18
C ALA A 99 -4.52 -16.80 0.15
N GLY A 100 -3.68 -17.62 0.77
CA GLY A 100 -2.93 -17.21 1.97
C GLY A 100 -3.74 -17.15 3.26
N SER A 101 -3.16 -16.43 4.24
CA SER A 101 -3.67 -16.32 5.61
C SER A 101 -4.87 -15.38 5.72
N ILE A 102 -5.80 -15.67 6.64
CA ILE A 102 -6.92 -14.77 6.97
C ILE A 102 -6.45 -13.40 7.49
N THR A 103 -5.23 -13.33 8.05
CA THR A 103 -4.64 -12.08 8.54
C THR A 103 -4.41 -11.05 7.43
N HIS A 104 -4.32 -11.48 6.16
CA HIS A 104 -4.29 -10.56 5.01
C HIS A 104 -5.61 -9.76 4.93
N LEU A 105 -6.74 -10.45 5.03
CA LEU A 105 -8.07 -9.85 4.97
C LEU A 105 -8.34 -8.94 6.18
N VAL A 106 -7.88 -9.32 7.38
CA VAL A 106 -7.98 -8.46 8.58
C VAL A 106 -7.20 -7.16 8.38
N SER A 107 -5.98 -7.26 7.84
CA SER A 107 -5.15 -6.09 7.58
C SER A 107 -5.78 -5.19 6.52
N ALA A 108 -6.21 -5.77 5.39
CA ALA A 108 -6.86 -5.04 4.31
C ALA A 108 -8.17 -4.37 4.77
N PHE A 109 -8.96 -5.04 5.63
CA PHE A 109 -10.17 -4.44 6.20
C PHE A 109 -9.88 -3.14 6.98
N LEU A 110 -8.74 -3.07 7.67
CA LEU A 110 -8.36 -1.89 8.44
C LEU A 110 -7.73 -0.78 7.60
N THR A 111 -7.08 -1.13 6.50
CA THR A 111 -6.21 -0.21 5.77
C THR A 111 -6.65 0.14 4.35
N ALA A 112 -7.50 -0.67 3.72
CA ALA A 112 -7.86 -0.53 2.31
C ALA A 112 -9.26 0.03 2.08
N ASP A 113 -9.46 0.69 0.94
CA ASP A 113 -10.76 1.16 0.47
C ASP A 113 -11.59 0.03 -0.18
N ASN A 114 -10.93 -0.98 -0.76
CA ASN A 114 -11.51 -2.21 -1.30
C ASN A 114 -10.43 -3.30 -1.50
N ILE A 115 -10.84 -4.51 -1.86
CA ILE A 115 -9.96 -5.63 -2.19
C ILE A 115 -10.34 -6.26 -3.53
N SER A 116 -9.37 -6.83 -4.25
CA SER A 116 -9.61 -7.39 -5.59
C SER A 116 -10.20 -8.80 -5.62
N HIS A 117 -10.06 -9.61 -4.55
CA HIS A 117 -10.50 -11.03 -4.54
C HIS A 117 -11.54 -11.38 -3.47
N GLY A 118 -11.13 -11.45 -2.20
CA GLY A 118 -12.02 -11.86 -1.11
C GLY A 118 -12.55 -13.30 -1.15
N LEU A 119 -11.97 -14.21 -1.94
CA LEU A 119 -12.36 -15.63 -1.98
C LEU A 119 -12.27 -16.29 -0.59
N ASN A 120 -11.25 -15.94 0.19
CA ASN A 120 -11.03 -16.44 1.54
C ASN A 120 -12.12 -16.02 2.56
N LEU A 121 -12.96 -15.01 2.25
CA LEU A 121 -14.09 -14.64 3.13
C LEU A 121 -15.12 -15.77 3.26
N LYS A 122 -15.24 -16.63 2.26
CA LYS A 122 -16.14 -17.80 2.28
C LYS A 122 -15.76 -18.85 3.32
N LYS A 123 -14.52 -18.83 3.82
CA LYS A 123 -14.03 -19.78 4.82
C LYS A 123 -14.36 -19.37 6.26
N VAL A 124 -14.87 -18.15 6.45
CA VAL A 124 -15.22 -17.57 7.76
C VAL A 124 -16.74 -17.57 7.99
N LEU A 125 -17.51 -17.88 6.93
CA LEU A 125 -18.96 -18.11 6.95
C LEU A 125 -19.25 -19.60 7.15
#